data_AF-A0A0S8EAS0-F1
#
_entry.id   AF-A0A0S8EAS0-F1
#
_cell.length_a   1.000
_cell.length_b   1.000
_cell.length_c   1.000
_cell.angle_alpha   90.00
_cell.angle_beta   90.00
_cell.angle_gamma   90.00
#
_symmetry.space_group_name_H-M   'P 1'
#
loop_
_entity.id
_entity.type
_entity.pdbx_description
1 polymer ?
#
loop_
_entity_poly.entity_id
_entity_poly.type
_entity_poly.pdbx_seq_one_letter_code
_entity_poly.pdbx_strand_id
1 'polypeptide(L)'
;MSVDLKDKTLGELESIVADMGGKKYLAAYIFQFIHVESAAEISRITPLSKAFRQQLVERGYNILGLNVAEKLTDKDGTAKYLFELGDGNRIETVLLLDGKRRTLCVSTQVGCTMDCRFCATAKIPFERNLTAGEIVDQVNVAQKDAGRISNVVYMGMGEPLVNYDAVVRSLEILNHPKGKNIGLRHMTVSTCGIVPAIRKLAEEKVHPRLAVSLNAPTDDLRTRLMPINAKYPVNDLLKAVRFYQAKTRQRVTFEYVMIKGLNDSTNQAALLIKL
;
A
#
# COMPACT_ATOMS: atom_id res chain seq x y z
N MET A 1 23.70 -4.69 9.02
CA MET A 1 22.57 -3.90 8.50
C MET A 1 21.36 -4.26 9.32
N SER A 2 20.61 -3.25 9.78
CA SER A 2 19.34 -3.42 10.50
C SER A 2 18.29 -4.01 9.53
N VAL A 3 17.63 -5.11 9.90
CA VAL A 3 16.59 -5.74 9.07
C VAL A 3 15.28 -5.81 9.86
N ASP A 4 14.27 -5.10 9.39
CA ASP A 4 12.95 -5.13 10.01
C ASP A 4 12.22 -6.44 9.67
N LEU A 5 11.77 -7.16 10.69
CA LEU A 5 11.00 -8.39 10.53
C LEU A 5 9.60 -8.13 9.96
N LYS A 6 9.07 -6.89 10.07
CA LYS A 6 7.82 -6.50 9.41
C LYS A 6 7.91 -6.53 7.88
N ASP A 7 9.12 -6.45 7.32
CA ASP A 7 9.34 -6.53 5.88
C ASP A 7 9.21 -7.95 5.33
N LYS A 8 9.01 -8.97 6.18
CA LYS A 8 9.13 -10.37 5.78
C LYS A 8 7.76 -11.02 5.65
N THR A 9 7.56 -11.69 4.52
CA THR A 9 6.48 -12.68 4.36
C THR A 9 6.69 -13.84 5.33
N LEU A 10 5.64 -14.64 5.58
CA LEU A 10 5.78 -15.82 6.44
C LEU A 10 6.84 -16.80 5.89
N GLY A 11 6.92 -17.00 4.56
CA GLY A 11 7.93 -17.88 3.96
C GLY A 11 9.37 -17.38 4.14
N GLU A 12 9.57 -16.06 4.08
CA GLU A 12 10.88 -15.46 4.38
C GLU A 12 11.22 -15.60 5.88
N LEU A 13 10.26 -15.43 6.78
CA LEU A 13 10.47 -15.70 8.21
C LEU A 13 10.78 -17.18 8.50
N GLU A 14 10.12 -18.11 7.81
CA GLU A 14 10.42 -19.54 7.91
C GLU A 14 11.87 -19.84 7.50
N SER A 15 12.36 -19.17 6.45
CA SER A 15 13.74 -19.29 5.98
C SER A 15 14.72 -18.73 7.02
N ILE A 16 14.47 -17.52 7.53
CA ILE A 16 15.28 -16.89 8.60
C ILE A 16 15.38 -17.78 9.83
N VAL A 17 14.25 -18.35 10.26
CA VAL A 17 14.20 -19.24 11.42
C VAL A 17 14.98 -20.53 11.16
N ALA A 18 14.87 -21.12 9.97
CA ALA A 18 15.60 -22.33 9.60
C ALA A 18 17.12 -22.10 9.56
N ASP A 19 17.57 -20.96 9.02
CA ASP A 19 18.99 -20.55 8.95
C ASP A 19 19.63 -20.30 10.33
N MET A 20 18.80 -20.25 11.38
CA MET A 20 19.22 -20.13 12.77
C MET A 20 19.08 -21.46 13.54
N GLY A 21 18.71 -22.55 12.87
CA GLY A 21 18.45 -23.86 13.49
C GLY A 21 17.10 -23.96 14.19
N GLY A 22 16.22 -22.97 14.01
CA GLY A 22 14.87 -22.94 14.57
C GLY A 22 13.89 -23.82 13.80
N LYS A 23 12.82 -24.22 14.48
CA LYS A 23 11.71 -24.99 13.86
C LYS A 23 10.73 -24.03 13.16
N LYS A 24 10.19 -24.43 12.01
CA LYS A 24 9.29 -23.59 11.17
C LYS A 24 8.14 -22.92 11.94
N TYR A 25 7.57 -23.58 12.95
CA TYR A 25 6.47 -23.00 13.73
C TYR A 25 6.86 -21.72 14.48
N LEU A 26 8.16 -21.49 14.76
CA LEU A 26 8.62 -20.25 15.38
C LEU A 26 8.38 -19.03 14.49
N ALA A 27 8.47 -19.19 13.16
CA ALA A 27 8.17 -18.12 12.21
C ALA A 27 6.69 -17.70 12.29
N ALA A 28 5.79 -18.65 12.56
CA ALA A 28 4.38 -18.34 12.76
C ALA A 28 4.15 -17.48 14.01
N TYR A 29 4.89 -17.73 15.10
CA TYR A 29 4.83 -16.87 16.28
C TYR A 29 5.37 -15.47 15.99
N ILE A 30 6.49 -15.36 15.28
CA ILE A 30 7.03 -14.05 14.87
C ILE A 30 5.97 -13.28 14.07
N PHE A 31 5.41 -13.91 13.04
CA PHE A 31 4.42 -13.30 12.16
C PHE A 31 3.14 -12.89 12.91
N GLN A 32 2.62 -13.75 13.80
CA GLN A 32 1.42 -13.44 14.59
C GLN A 32 1.66 -12.32 15.59
N PHE A 33 2.79 -12.34 16.31
CA PHE A 33 3.08 -11.28 17.28
C PHE A 33 3.25 -9.91 16.60
N ILE A 34 3.87 -9.88 15.42
CA ILE A 34 4.00 -8.65 14.64
C ILE A 34 2.64 -8.19 14.11
N HIS A 35 1.92 -9.05 13.37
CA HIS A 35 0.78 -8.62 12.57
C HIS A 35 -0.58 -8.76 13.26
N VAL A 36 -0.70 -9.55 14.34
CA VAL A 36 -1.95 -9.69 15.10
C VAL A 36 -1.82 -8.89 16.40
N GLU A 37 -0.82 -9.23 17.21
CA GLU A 37 -0.61 -8.63 18.54
C GLU A 37 0.08 -7.26 18.49
N SER A 38 0.57 -6.84 17.32
CA SER A 38 1.22 -5.54 17.12
C SER A 38 2.41 -5.29 18.06
N ALA A 39 3.20 -6.34 18.30
CA ALA A 39 4.43 -6.29 19.07
C ALA A 39 5.40 -5.26 18.48
N ALA A 40 6.00 -4.44 19.34
CA ALA A 40 6.91 -3.37 18.95
C ALA A 40 8.41 -3.71 19.15
N GLU A 41 8.72 -4.91 19.65
CA GLU A 41 10.08 -5.34 19.93
C GLU A 41 10.15 -6.89 19.98
N ILE A 42 11.30 -7.46 19.63
CA ILE A 42 11.51 -8.92 19.60
C ILE A 42 11.32 -9.55 20.99
N SER A 43 11.63 -8.79 22.06
CA SER A 43 11.47 -9.24 23.43
C SER A 43 10.02 -9.62 23.78
N ARG A 44 9.01 -9.09 23.07
CA ARG A 44 7.60 -9.38 23.30
C ARG A 44 7.14 -10.72 22.73
N ILE A 45 7.93 -11.36 21.87
CA ILE A 45 7.57 -12.66 21.26
C ILE A 45 7.88 -13.79 22.25
N THR A 46 7.12 -13.86 23.35
CA THR A 46 7.38 -14.76 24.49
C THR A 46 7.34 -16.26 24.16
N PRO A 47 6.66 -16.76 23.11
CA PRO A 47 6.80 -18.16 22.69
C PRO A 47 8.21 -18.51 22.18
N LEU A 48 9.03 -17.53 21.79
CA LEU A 48 10.42 -17.75 21.47
C LEU A 48 11.27 -17.81 22.75
N SER A 49 12.20 -18.76 22.81
CA SER A 49 13.15 -18.83 23.92
C SER A 49 13.95 -17.53 24.03
N LYS A 50 14.42 -17.21 25.25
CA LYS A 50 15.25 -16.01 25.47
C LYS A 50 16.50 -16.02 24.56
N ALA A 51 17.12 -17.19 24.40
CA ALA A 51 18.27 -17.39 23.54
C ALA A 51 17.94 -17.11 22.06
N PHE A 52 16.79 -17.57 21.55
CA PHE A 52 16.42 -17.36 20.15
C PHE A 52 16.08 -15.88 19.86
N ARG A 53 15.41 -15.20 20.81
CA ARG A 53 15.18 -13.74 20.71
C ARG A 53 16.49 -12.96 20.67
N GLN A 54 17.45 -13.34 21.51
CA GLN A 54 18.78 -12.74 21.54
C GLN A 54 19.52 -12.96 20.21
N GLN A 55 19.47 -14.18 19.67
CA GLN A 55 20.08 -14.52 18.39
C GLN A 55 19.50 -13.70 17.21
N LEU A 56 18.19 -13.43 17.21
CA LEU A 56 17.57 -12.55 16.22
C LEU A 56 18.18 -11.13 16.28
N VAL A 57 18.27 -10.57 17.50
CA VAL A 57 18.83 -9.23 17.72
C VAL A 57 20.31 -9.18 17.31
N GLU A 58 21.10 -10.18 17.69
CA GLU A 58 22.53 -10.28 17.34
C GLU A 58 22.78 -10.39 15.84
N ARG A 59 21.85 -11.02 15.09
CA ARG A 59 21.88 -11.04 13.62
C ARG A 59 21.37 -9.74 12.97
N GLY A 60 21.01 -8.73 13.77
CA GLY A 60 20.58 -7.42 13.30
C GLY A 60 19.09 -7.32 12.96
N TYR A 61 18.28 -8.32 13.32
CA TYR A 61 16.83 -8.24 13.16
C TYR A 61 16.20 -7.35 14.23
N ASN A 62 15.13 -6.66 13.85
CA ASN A 62 14.35 -5.82 14.74
C ASN A 62 12.88 -5.79 14.32
N ILE A 63 12.07 -5.10 15.12
CA ILE A 63 10.71 -4.72 14.77
C ILE A 63 10.67 -3.21 14.96
N LEU A 64 10.64 -2.45 13.87
CA LEU A 64 10.48 -1.00 13.97
C LEU A 64 9.01 -0.67 14.21
N GLY A 65 8.71 0.55 14.63
CA GLY A 65 7.34 1.04 14.77
C GLY A 65 7.22 2.39 14.12
N LEU A 66 6.10 2.65 13.43
CA LEU A 66 5.75 4.00 13.03
C LEU A 66 5.37 4.82 14.26
N ASN A 67 5.91 6.01 14.38
CA ASN A 67 5.51 6.96 15.40
C ASN A 67 4.34 7.82 14.90
N VAL A 68 3.29 7.97 15.69
CA VAL A 68 2.18 8.90 15.38
C VAL A 68 2.62 10.29 15.83
N ALA A 69 3.13 11.11 14.91
CA ALA A 69 3.52 12.48 15.19
C ALA A 69 2.31 13.38 15.44
N GLU A 70 1.23 13.16 14.68
CA GLU A 70 -0.03 13.89 14.82
C GLU A 70 -1.20 13.01 14.41
N LYS A 71 -2.37 13.23 15.03
CA LYS A 71 -3.63 12.62 14.64
C LYS A 71 -4.74 13.66 14.68
N LEU A 72 -5.40 13.87 13.54
CA LEU A 72 -6.56 14.75 13.41
C LEU A 72 -7.80 13.89 13.19
N THR A 73 -8.92 14.24 13.82
CA THR A 73 -10.19 13.49 13.69
C THR A 73 -11.33 14.47 13.38
N ASP A 74 -12.19 14.09 12.44
CA ASP A 74 -13.38 14.84 12.05
C ASP A 74 -14.64 14.29 12.76
N LYS A 75 -15.75 15.04 12.72
CA LYS A 75 -17.03 14.71 13.36
C LYS A 75 -17.66 13.42 12.83
N ASP A 76 -17.37 13.05 11.59
CA ASP A 76 -17.83 11.80 10.98
C ASP A 76 -16.98 10.57 11.38
N GLY A 77 -15.93 10.80 12.19
CA GLY A 77 -15.00 9.77 12.66
C GLY A 77 -13.87 9.46 11.68
N THR A 78 -13.78 10.17 10.55
CA THR A 78 -12.59 10.16 9.69
C THR A 78 -11.38 10.61 10.50
N ALA A 79 -10.29 9.88 10.43
CA ALA A 79 -9.06 10.23 11.13
C ALA A 79 -7.88 10.28 10.16
N LYS A 80 -7.10 11.35 10.23
CA LYS A 80 -5.83 11.51 9.49
C LYS A 80 -4.66 11.37 10.45
N TYR A 81 -3.75 10.45 10.14
CA TYR A 81 -2.53 10.20 10.87
C TYR A 81 -1.35 10.79 10.11
N LEU A 82 -0.50 11.53 10.82
CA LEU A 82 0.84 11.90 10.37
C LEU A 82 1.82 10.94 11.05
N PHE A 83 2.39 10.03 10.28
CA PHE A 83 3.40 9.11 10.77
C PHE A 83 4.80 9.68 10.53
N GLU A 84 5.67 9.53 11.51
CA GLU A 84 7.10 9.78 11.38
C GLU A 84 7.84 8.44 11.23
N LEU A 85 8.68 8.37 10.20
CA LEU A 85 9.48 7.22 9.82
C LEU A 85 10.81 7.21 10.56
N GLY A 86 11.53 6.09 10.55
CA GLY A 86 12.81 5.94 11.27
C GLY A 86 13.93 6.87 10.78
N ASP A 87 13.79 7.45 9.58
CA ASP A 87 14.69 8.43 8.99
C ASP A 87 14.20 9.88 9.15
N GLY A 88 13.17 10.13 9.97
CA GLY A 88 12.62 11.47 10.24
C GLY A 88 11.67 12.00 9.16
N ASN A 89 11.54 11.29 8.04
CA ASN A 89 10.54 11.59 7.01
C ASN A 89 9.12 11.35 7.52
N ARG A 90 8.13 11.98 6.87
CA ARG A 90 6.73 11.90 7.28
C ARG A 90 5.82 11.45 6.15
N ILE A 91 4.82 10.65 6.49
CA ILE A 91 3.77 10.19 5.58
C ILE A 91 2.40 10.36 6.22
N GLU A 92 1.38 10.46 5.37
CA GLU A 92 -0.01 10.52 5.82
C GLU A 92 -0.72 9.17 5.62
N THR A 93 -1.67 8.89 6.49
CA THR A 93 -2.62 7.77 6.39
C THR A 93 -3.99 8.28 6.79
N VAL A 94 -5.04 7.87 6.06
CA VAL A 94 -6.41 8.30 6.36
C VAL A 94 -7.29 7.09 6.65
N LEU A 95 -7.94 7.09 7.79
CA LEU A 95 -9.00 6.17 8.15
C LEU A 95 -10.35 6.77 7.78
N LEU A 96 -11.11 6.03 6.98
CA LEU A 96 -12.48 6.35 6.59
C LEU A 96 -13.44 5.32 7.21
N LEU A 97 -14.52 5.82 7.82
CA LEU A 97 -15.55 5.01 8.44
C LEU A 97 -16.84 5.04 7.61
N ASP A 98 -17.39 3.87 7.31
CA ASP A 98 -18.66 3.72 6.59
C ASP A 98 -19.44 2.54 7.19
N GLY A 99 -20.30 2.83 8.17
CA GLY A 99 -21.00 1.82 8.96
C GLY A 99 -20.01 0.86 9.64
N LYS A 100 -20.03 -0.43 9.24
CA LYS A 100 -19.09 -1.45 9.75
C LYS A 100 -17.75 -1.47 9.00
N ARG A 101 -17.67 -0.84 7.83
CA ARG A 101 -16.49 -0.81 6.97
C ARG A 101 -15.49 0.23 7.52
N ARG A 102 -14.26 -0.21 7.68
CA ARG A 102 -13.11 0.62 8.06
C ARG A 102 -12.10 0.55 6.93
N THR A 103 -11.99 1.62 6.16
CA THR A 103 -11.06 1.70 5.02
C THR A 103 -9.85 2.52 5.43
N LEU A 104 -8.67 1.93 5.30
CA LEU A 104 -7.42 2.64 5.54
C LEU A 104 -6.76 2.99 4.20
N CYS A 105 -6.53 4.27 3.98
CA CYS A 105 -5.78 4.81 2.86
C CYS A 105 -4.31 4.90 3.25
N VAL A 106 -3.47 4.04 2.65
CA VAL A 106 -2.05 3.91 2.97
C VAL A 106 -1.16 4.56 1.92
N SER A 107 -0.06 5.13 2.39
CA SER A 107 1.03 5.66 1.58
C SER A 107 2.01 4.55 1.20
N THR A 108 2.70 4.74 0.07
CA THR A 108 3.70 3.81 -0.49
C THR A 108 5.05 4.45 -0.72
N GLN A 109 5.13 5.79 -0.69
CA GLN A 109 6.36 6.56 -0.87
C GLN A 109 6.34 7.80 0.03
N VAL A 110 7.52 8.37 0.27
CA VAL A 110 7.68 9.73 0.79
C VAL A 110 7.78 10.67 -0.41
N GLY A 111 6.75 11.49 -0.63
CA GLY A 111 6.59 12.27 -1.86
C GLY A 111 6.16 11.41 -3.05
N CYS A 112 6.15 12.00 -4.26
CA CYS A 112 5.80 11.29 -5.49
C CYS A 112 6.35 11.99 -6.74
N THR A 113 6.98 11.24 -7.65
CA THR A 113 7.59 11.79 -8.88
C THR A 113 6.64 11.90 -10.07
N MET A 114 5.36 11.54 -9.92
CA MET A 114 4.42 11.49 -11.06
C MET A 114 3.95 12.88 -11.55
N ASP A 115 4.18 13.93 -10.75
CA ASP A 115 3.90 15.33 -11.13
C ASP A 115 2.45 15.60 -11.60
N CYS A 116 1.48 14.86 -11.04
CA CYS A 116 0.06 15.10 -11.28
C CYS A 116 -0.34 16.50 -10.79
N ARG A 117 -0.82 17.37 -11.68
CA ARG A 117 -0.99 18.81 -11.43
C ARG A 117 -2.02 19.17 -10.36
N PHE A 118 -2.96 18.26 -10.09
CA PHE A 118 -3.99 18.42 -9.07
C PHE A 118 -3.60 17.80 -7.71
N CYS A 119 -2.45 17.12 -7.63
CA CYS A 119 -2.05 16.38 -6.43
C CYS A 119 -1.16 17.22 -5.53
N ALA A 120 -1.50 17.33 -4.24
CA ALA A 120 -0.64 18.02 -3.27
C ALA A 120 0.70 17.29 -3.06
N THR A 121 0.68 15.96 -3.03
CA THR A 121 1.89 15.12 -2.88
C THR A 121 2.89 15.32 -4.01
N ALA A 122 2.43 15.68 -5.22
CA ALA A 122 3.31 15.98 -6.34
C ALA A 122 4.19 17.23 -6.10
N LYS A 123 3.83 18.08 -5.13
CA LYS A 123 4.63 19.24 -4.70
C LYS A 123 5.65 18.90 -3.61
N ILE A 124 5.57 17.70 -3.03
CA ILE A 124 6.50 17.21 -2.02
C ILE A 124 7.63 16.48 -2.74
N PRO A 125 8.90 16.84 -2.50
CA PRO A 125 10.04 16.13 -3.06
C PRO A 125 9.92 14.63 -2.81
N PHE A 126 10.20 13.84 -3.85
CA PHE A 126 10.34 12.41 -3.65
C PHE A 126 11.67 12.13 -2.93
N GLU A 127 11.56 11.51 -1.76
CA GLU A 127 12.72 11.12 -0.96
C GLU A 127 13.07 9.65 -1.19
N ARG A 128 12.09 8.76 -0.97
CA ARG A 128 12.26 7.32 -1.14
C ARG A 128 10.96 6.53 -1.20
N ASN A 129 11.09 5.27 -1.61
CA ASN A 129 10.08 4.26 -1.43
C ASN A 129 9.96 3.84 0.04
N LEU A 130 8.75 3.48 0.46
CA LEU A 130 8.52 2.81 1.74
C LEU A 130 8.87 1.32 1.63
N THR A 131 9.32 0.72 2.73
CA THR A 131 9.45 -0.73 2.80
C THR A 131 8.06 -1.39 2.97
N ALA A 132 7.98 -2.70 2.73
CA ALA A 132 6.74 -3.44 2.94
C ALA A 132 6.28 -3.35 4.42
N GLY A 133 7.23 -3.39 5.35
CA GLY A 133 6.99 -3.22 6.78
C GLY A 133 6.42 -1.85 7.11
N GLU A 134 6.94 -0.76 6.55
CA GLU A 134 6.38 0.58 6.73
C GLU A 134 4.95 0.71 6.16
N ILE A 135 4.64 0.06 5.03
CA ILE A 135 3.28 0.03 4.48
C ILE A 135 2.33 -0.74 5.39
N VAL A 136 2.72 -1.94 5.81
CA VAL A 136 1.92 -2.80 6.69
C VAL A 136 1.71 -2.15 8.06
N ASP A 137 2.71 -1.43 8.57
CA ASP A 137 2.64 -0.86 9.90
C ASP A 137 1.67 0.32 10.01
N GLN A 138 1.38 1.02 8.91
CA GLN A 138 0.25 1.96 8.86
C GLN A 138 -1.06 1.26 9.25
N VAL A 139 -1.26 0.03 8.78
CA VAL A 139 -2.43 -0.80 9.16
C VAL A 139 -2.33 -1.27 10.60
N ASN A 140 -1.16 -1.75 11.05
CA ASN A 140 -0.99 -2.24 12.42
C ASN A 140 -1.27 -1.15 13.45
N VAL A 141 -0.69 0.04 13.25
CA VAL A 141 -0.82 1.16 14.20
C VAL A 141 -2.23 1.73 14.17
N ALA A 142 -2.79 2.03 12.99
CA ALA A 142 -4.15 2.56 12.90
C ALA A 142 -5.21 1.59 13.45
N GLN A 143 -4.99 0.28 13.34
CA GLN A 143 -5.92 -0.73 13.88
C GLN A 143 -6.02 -0.69 15.42
N LYS A 144 -4.96 -0.27 16.13
CA LYS A 144 -4.99 -0.15 17.61
C LYS A 144 -6.09 0.80 18.07
N ASP A 145 -6.29 1.88 17.32
CA ASP A 145 -7.28 2.92 17.63
C ASP A 145 -8.64 2.63 16.98
N ALA A 146 -8.63 2.14 15.73
CA ALA A 146 -9.84 2.02 14.92
C ALA A 146 -10.61 0.71 15.15
N GLY A 147 -9.98 -0.29 15.76
CA GLY A 147 -10.41 -1.69 15.66
C GLY A 147 -10.14 -2.27 14.27
N ARG A 148 -10.62 -3.49 14.02
CA ARG A 148 -10.26 -4.29 12.82
C ARG A 148 -10.44 -3.52 11.51
N ILE A 149 -9.35 -3.26 10.81
CA ILE A 149 -9.38 -2.66 9.47
C ILE A 149 -9.93 -3.68 8.48
N SER A 150 -10.99 -3.31 7.76
CA SER A 150 -11.68 -4.24 6.84
C SER A 150 -11.22 -4.07 5.40
N ASN A 151 -10.73 -2.88 5.03
CA ASN A 151 -10.34 -2.52 3.68
C ASN A 151 -9.06 -1.69 3.69
N VAL A 152 -8.21 -1.89 2.69
CA VAL A 152 -6.99 -1.10 2.49
C VAL A 152 -6.98 -0.57 1.07
N VAL A 153 -6.72 0.72 0.91
CA VAL A 153 -6.55 1.36 -0.42
C VAL A 153 -5.18 2.01 -0.49
N TYR A 154 -4.41 1.68 -1.52
CA TYR A 154 -3.10 2.24 -1.78
C TYR A 154 -3.30 3.53 -2.59
N MET A 155 -3.85 4.54 -1.92
CA MET A 155 -4.26 5.83 -2.49
C MET A 155 -3.73 7.02 -1.67
N GLY A 156 -2.77 6.77 -0.76
CA GLY A 156 -2.09 7.81 0.00
C GLY A 156 -0.97 8.48 -0.82
N MET A 157 0.14 8.75 -0.17
CA MET A 157 1.31 9.35 -0.82
C MET A 157 2.06 8.31 -1.67
N GLY A 158 2.41 8.70 -2.91
CA GLY A 158 3.21 7.89 -3.83
C GLY A 158 2.42 7.22 -4.96
N GLU A 159 3.16 6.69 -5.94
CA GLU A 159 2.65 5.80 -6.99
C GLU A 159 2.98 4.34 -6.61
N PRO A 160 1.97 3.54 -6.20
CA PRO A 160 2.19 2.17 -5.72
C PRO A 160 2.96 1.29 -6.71
N LEU A 161 2.70 1.41 -8.01
CA LEU A 161 3.34 0.56 -9.02
C LEU A 161 4.79 0.97 -9.35
N VAL A 162 5.26 2.11 -8.85
CA VAL A 162 6.69 2.46 -8.87
C VAL A 162 7.41 1.85 -7.66
N ASN A 163 6.72 1.65 -6.53
CA ASN A 163 7.21 0.89 -5.38
C ASN A 163 6.74 -0.58 -5.41
N TYR A 164 6.90 -1.21 -6.57
CA TYR A 164 6.22 -2.47 -6.91
C TYR A 164 6.47 -3.59 -5.90
N ASP A 165 7.73 -3.92 -5.62
CA ASP A 165 8.07 -5.10 -4.82
C ASP A 165 7.60 -4.96 -3.36
N ALA A 166 7.70 -3.76 -2.78
CA ALA A 166 7.21 -3.50 -1.43
C ALA A 166 5.67 -3.58 -1.36
N VAL A 167 4.97 -3.07 -2.38
CA VAL A 167 3.50 -3.11 -2.47
C VAL A 167 2.99 -4.55 -2.65
N VAL A 168 3.58 -5.33 -3.54
CA VAL A 168 3.20 -6.75 -3.71
C VAL A 168 3.45 -7.52 -2.41
N ARG A 169 4.61 -7.29 -1.78
CA ARG A 169 4.93 -7.94 -0.51
C ARG A 169 3.96 -7.51 0.62
N SER A 170 3.57 -6.24 0.70
CA SER A 170 2.60 -5.79 1.72
C SER A 170 1.22 -6.39 1.50
N LEU A 171 0.79 -6.59 0.25
CA LEU A 171 -0.46 -7.30 -0.06
C LEU A 171 -0.42 -8.74 0.45
N GLU A 172 0.67 -9.46 0.23
CA GLU A 172 0.85 -10.85 0.72
C GLU A 172 0.78 -10.91 2.25
N ILE A 173 1.51 -10.02 2.94
CA ILE A 173 1.54 -9.96 4.41
C ILE A 173 0.16 -9.66 4.98
N LEU A 174 -0.54 -8.64 4.46
CA LEU A 174 -1.87 -8.24 4.93
C LEU A 174 -2.94 -9.30 4.61
N ASN A 175 -2.77 -10.05 3.51
CA ASN A 175 -3.70 -11.11 3.12
C ASN A 175 -3.54 -12.39 3.96
N HIS A 176 -2.36 -12.61 4.54
CA HIS A 176 -2.04 -13.90 5.15
C HIS A 176 -2.97 -14.26 6.32
N PRO A 177 -3.50 -15.50 6.40
CA PRO A 177 -4.48 -15.92 7.41
C PRO A 177 -3.95 -15.93 8.84
N LYS A 178 -2.62 -16.04 9.02
CA LYS A 178 -1.95 -15.91 10.34
C LYS A 178 -1.65 -14.45 10.74
N GLY A 179 -2.00 -13.48 9.90
CA GLY A 179 -1.79 -12.05 10.15
C GLY A 179 -3.12 -11.31 10.20
N LYS A 180 -3.21 -10.19 9.49
CA LYS A 180 -4.45 -9.38 9.44
C LYS A 180 -5.60 -10.11 8.74
N ASN A 181 -5.29 -11.04 7.84
CA ASN A 181 -6.27 -11.83 7.08
C ASN A 181 -7.29 -10.93 6.36
N ILE A 182 -6.79 -9.90 5.66
CA ILE A 182 -7.61 -9.01 4.84
C ILE A 182 -7.71 -9.64 3.45
N GLY A 183 -8.91 -10.05 3.05
CA GLY A 183 -9.10 -10.65 1.72
C GLY A 183 -8.71 -9.68 0.60
N LEU A 184 -8.02 -10.17 -0.44
CA LEU A 184 -7.55 -9.36 -1.58
C LEU A 184 -8.66 -8.53 -2.25
N ARG A 185 -9.91 -9.01 -2.24
CA ARG A 185 -11.09 -8.25 -2.73
C ARG A 185 -11.39 -6.97 -1.94
N HIS A 186 -10.81 -6.81 -0.76
CA HIS A 186 -10.93 -5.63 0.11
C HIS A 186 -9.67 -4.75 0.07
N MET A 187 -8.68 -5.12 -0.73
CA MET A 187 -7.47 -4.34 -0.96
C MET A 187 -7.47 -3.80 -2.39
N THR A 188 -7.33 -2.48 -2.54
CA THR A 188 -7.30 -1.82 -3.84
C THR A 188 -5.95 -1.15 -4.06
N VAL A 189 -5.25 -1.54 -5.11
CA VAL A 189 -4.06 -0.81 -5.59
C VAL A 189 -4.49 0.20 -6.63
N SER A 190 -4.21 1.48 -6.38
CA SER A 190 -4.42 2.55 -7.37
C SER A 190 -3.14 2.81 -8.15
N THR A 191 -3.27 3.24 -9.40
CA THR A 191 -2.12 3.67 -10.21
C THR A 191 -2.49 4.81 -11.16
N CYS A 192 -1.52 5.69 -11.41
CA CYS A 192 -1.57 6.70 -12.46
C CYS A 192 -1.38 6.12 -13.87
N GLY A 193 -1.11 4.82 -14.00
CA GLY A 193 -1.06 4.12 -15.28
C GLY A 193 0.33 3.63 -15.69
N ILE A 194 1.08 3.02 -14.77
CA ILE A 194 2.37 2.37 -15.11
C ILE A 194 2.10 1.07 -15.89
N VAL A 195 1.92 1.18 -17.21
CA VAL A 195 1.53 0.08 -18.11
C VAL A 195 2.29 -1.23 -17.91
N PRO A 196 3.64 -1.27 -17.90
CA PRO A 196 4.35 -2.53 -17.71
C PRO A 196 4.11 -3.14 -16.31
N ALA A 197 3.95 -2.31 -15.28
CA ALA A 197 3.69 -2.79 -13.93
C ALA A 197 2.25 -3.30 -13.76
N ILE A 198 1.25 -2.72 -14.44
CA ILE A 198 -0.11 -3.27 -14.48
C ILE A 198 -0.10 -4.68 -15.09
N ARG A 199 0.68 -4.88 -16.16
CA ARG A 199 0.83 -6.21 -16.79
C ARG A 199 1.53 -7.18 -15.86
N LYS A 200 2.61 -6.77 -15.20
CA LYS A 200 3.32 -7.57 -14.21
C LYS A 200 2.40 -7.99 -13.06
N LEU A 201 1.61 -7.05 -12.51
CA LEU A 201 0.65 -7.31 -11.44
C LEU A 201 -0.43 -8.34 -11.84
N ALA A 202 -0.84 -8.36 -13.10
CA ALA A 202 -1.79 -9.35 -13.62
C ALA A 202 -1.26 -10.79 -13.57
N GLU A 203 0.07 -10.95 -13.53
CA GLU A 203 0.77 -12.24 -13.53
C GLU A 203 1.20 -12.69 -12.12
N GLU A 204 1.08 -11.82 -11.12
CA GLU A 204 1.35 -12.16 -9.73
C GLU A 204 0.38 -13.22 -9.20
N LYS A 205 0.71 -13.81 -8.05
CA LYS A 205 -0.20 -14.72 -7.33
C LYS A 205 -1.24 -13.98 -6.51
N VAL A 206 -0.95 -12.74 -6.14
CA VAL A 206 -1.86 -11.86 -5.39
C VAL A 206 -2.53 -10.87 -6.34
N HIS A 207 -3.84 -11.01 -6.51
CA HIS A 207 -4.63 -10.12 -7.37
C HIS A 207 -5.50 -9.18 -6.53
N PRO A 208 -5.01 -7.98 -6.16
CA PRO A 208 -5.86 -6.97 -5.52
C PRO A 208 -6.92 -6.44 -6.49
N ARG A 209 -7.87 -5.65 -5.99
CA ARG A 209 -8.64 -4.78 -6.89
C ARG A 209 -7.71 -3.75 -7.50
N LEU A 210 -7.88 -3.45 -8.78
CA LEU A 210 -7.14 -2.40 -9.47
C LEU A 210 -8.04 -1.16 -9.61
N ALA A 211 -7.52 -0.02 -9.20
CA ALA A 211 -8.05 1.30 -9.53
C ALA A 211 -7.06 2.03 -10.44
N VAL A 212 -7.56 2.78 -11.41
CA VAL A 212 -6.74 3.55 -12.36
C VAL A 212 -7.18 5.01 -12.32
N SER A 213 -6.25 5.89 -11.96
CA SER A 213 -6.46 7.33 -12.05
C SER A 213 -6.40 7.77 -13.51
N LEU A 214 -7.57 7.95 -14.12
CA LEU A 214 -7.71 8.30 -15.53
C LEU A 214 -7.70 9.82 -15.71
N ASN A 215 -8.62 10.51 -15.02
CA ASN A 215 -8.76 11.98 -14.92
C ASN A 215 -8.91 12.78 -16.22
N ALA A 216 -8.84 12.17 -17.40
CA ALA A 216 -9.17 12.80 -18.66
C ALA A 216 -9.41 11.74 -19.76
N PRO A 217 -10.36 11.98 -20.68
CA PRO A 217 -10.69 11.02 -21.73
C PRO A 217 -9.85 11.18 -23.02
N THR A 218 -8.99 12.20 -23.11
CA THR A 218 -8.11 12.44 -24.27
C THR A 218 -6.66 12.56 -23.84
N ASP A 219 -5.73 12.18 -24.72
CA ASP A 219 -4.31 12.22 -24.42
C ASP A 219 -3.79 13.65 -24.18
N ASP A 220 -4.28 14.65 -24.91
CA ASP A 220 -3.87 16.05 -24.71
C ASP A 220 -4.19 16.53 -23.29
N LEU A 221 -5.45 16.38 -22.88
CA LEU A 221 -5.88 16.80 -21.55
C LEU A 221 -5.25 15.95 -20.46
N ARG A 222 -5.12 14.64 -20.69
CA ARG A 222 -4.49 13.74 -19.72
C ARG A 222 -3.03 14.06 -19.52
N THR A 223 -2.29 14.39 -20.58
CA THR A 223 -0.87 14.80 -20.48
C THR A 223 -0.71 16.09 -19.70
N ARG A 224 -1.61 17.06 -19.91
CA ARG A 224 -1.61 18.33 -19.14
C ARG A 224 -1.86 18.11 -17.65
N LEU A 225 -2.71 17.14 -17.29
CA LEU A 225 -3.05 16.84 -15.89
C LEU A 225 -2.10 15.85 -15.22
N MET A 226 -1.65 14.85 -15.97
CA MET A 226 -0.90 13.67 -15.53
C MET A 226 0.23 13.38 -16.53
N PRO A 227 1.43 13.96 -16.32
CA PRO A 227 2.54 13.87 -17.26
C PRO A 227 2.95 12.45 -17.69
N ILE A 228 2.70 11.45 -16.84
CA ILE A 228 2.91 10.02 -17.15
C ILE A 228 2.21 9.58 -18.45
N ASN A 229 1.14 10.26 -18.87
CA ASN A 229 0.43 9.96 -20.10
C ASN A 229 1.29 10.12 -21.35
N ALA A 230 2.27 11.03 -21.35
CA ALA A 230 3.20 11.17 -22.48
C ALA A 230 4.03 9.90 -22.70
N LYS A 231 4.30 9.15 -21.62
CA LYS A 231 5.00 7.85 -21.68
C LYS A 231 4.04 6.71 -21.95
N TYR A 232 2.85 6.75 -21.35
CA TYR A 232 1.83 5.71 -21.48
C TYR A 232 0.47 6.34 -21.84
N PRO A 233 0.21 6.54 -23.15
CA PRO A 233 -1.04 7.12 -23.64
C PRO A 233 -2.27 6.30 -23.23
N VAL A 234 -3.45 6.92 -23.26
CA VAL A 234 -4.73 6.32 -22.82
C VAL A 234 -4.97 4.96 -23.48
N ASN A 235 -4.74 4.84 -24.79
CA ASN A 235 -4.95 3.57 -25.50
C ASN A 235 -4.09 2.42 -24.93
N ASP A 236 -2.83 2.68 -24.62
CA ASP A 236 -1.92 1.65 -24.10
C ASP A 236 -2.23 1.31 -22.64
N LEU A 237 -2.65 2.31 -21.86
CA LEU A 237 -3.22 2.10 -20.53
C LEU A 237 -4.44 1.18 -20.59
N LEU A 238 -5.40 1.45 -21.47
CA LEU A 238 -6.60 0.62 -21.61
C LEU A 238 -6.29 -0.81 -22.07
N LYS A 239 -5.30 -1.00 -22.94
CA LYS A 239 -4.82 -2.35 -23.30
C LYS A 239 -4.23 -3.09 -22.09
N ALA A 240 -3.48 -2.40 -21.23
CA ALA A 240 -2.95 -3.00 -20.00
C ALA A 240 -4.05 -3.35 -19.00
N VAL A 241 -5.05 -2.48 -18.86
CA VAL A 241 -6.24 -2.71 -18.03
C VAL A 241 -7.02 -3.93 -18.53
N ARG A 242 -7.30 -4.02 -19.84
CA ARG A 242 -7.98 -5.18 -20.45
C ARG A 242 -7.19 -6.48 -20.22
N PHE A 243 -5.87 -6.43 -20.31
CA PHE A 243 -5.01 -7.57 -19.98
C PHE A 243 -5.15 -8.00 -18.52
N TYR A 244 -5.12 -7.05 -17.58
CA TYR A 244 -5.36 -7.30 -16.16
C TYR A 244 -6.73 -7.94 -15.91
N GLN A 245 -7.79 -7.41 -16.53
CA GLN A 245 -9.15 -7.96 -16.44
C GLN A 245 -9.24 -9.39 -17.01
N ALA A 246 -8.59 -9.64 -18.15
CA ALA A 246 -8.61 -10.97 -18.77
C ALA A 246 -7.93 -12.04 -17.91
N LYS A 247 -6.80 -11.69 -17.27
CA LYS A 247 -6.05 -12.59 -16.38
C LYS A 247 -6.73 -12.82 -15.04
N THR A 248 -7.22 -11.75 -14.41
CA THR A 248 -7.73 -11.82 -13.02
C THR A 248 -9.24 -12.02 -12.94
N ARG A 249 -9.97 -11.79 -14.04
CA ARG A 249 -11.45 -11.75 -14.10
C ARG A 249 -12.08 -10.70 -13.18
N GLN A 250 -11.30 -9.74 -12.70
CA GLN A 250 -11.77 -8.67 -11.82
C GLN A 250 -12.25 -7.45 -12.61
N ARG A 251 -13.21 -6.72 -12.04
CA ARG A 251 -13.52 -5.36 -12.51
C ARG A 251 -12.39 -4.41 -12.11
N VAL A 252 -12.17 -3.39 -12.94
CA VAL A 252 -11.22 -2.31 -12.67
C VAL A 252 -12.03 -1.04 -12.45
N THR A 253 -11.67 -0.29 -11.42
CA THR A 253 -12.27 1.02 -11.13
C THR A 253 -11.47 2.10 -11.84
N PHE A 254 -12.15 3.06 -12.46
CA PHE A 254 -11.50 4.28 -12.95
C PHE A 254 -11.82 5.43 -11.99
N GLU A 255 -10.78 6.06 -11.48
CA GLU A 255 -10.87 7.27 -10.66
C GLU A 255 -10.81 8.48 -11.59
N TYR A 256 -11.72 9.43 -11.38
CA TYR A 256 -11.86 10.63 -12.18
C TYR A 256 -12.14 11.85 -11.28
N VAL A 257 -11.10 12.62 -11.00
CA VAL A 257 -11.20 13.87 -10.24
C VAL A 257 -11.85 14.93 -11.12
N MET A 258 -12.97 15.51 -10.66
CA MET A 258 -13.68 16.56 -11.38
C MET A 258 -13.05 17.92 -11.08
N ILE A 259 -12.49 18.56 -12.10
CA ILE A 259 -11.80 19.86 -12.02
C ILE A 259 -12.60 20.86 -12.86
N LYS A 260 -13.12 21.88 -12.16
CA LYS A 260 -14.03 22.89 -12.72
C LYS A 260 -13.46 23.53 -13.99
N GLY A 261 -14.21 23.44 -15.08
CA GLY A 261 -13.88 24.08 -16.36
C GLY A 261 -12.74 23.41 -17.13
N LEU A 262 -12.29 22.23 -16.70
CA LEU A 262 -11.16 21.54 -17.31
C LEU A 262 -11.55 20.17 -17.85
N ASN A 263 -12.08 19.29 -16.99
CA ASN A 263 -12.40 17.91 -17.35
C ASN A 263 -13.83 17.50 -16.96
N ASP A 264 -14.68 18.45 -16.55
CA ASP A 264 -16.01 18.23 -15.96
C ASP A 264 -17.19 18.56 -16.90
N SER A 265 -16.93 18.87 -18.18
CA SER A 265 -17.99 19.19 -19.14
C SER A 265 -18.71 17.95 -19.67
N THR A 266 -19.95 18.13 -20.15
CA THR A 266 -20.72 17.06 -20.80
C THR A 266 -20.03 16.48 -22.03
N ASN A 267 -19.26 17.30 -22.75
CA ASN A 267 -18.43 16.84 -23.87
C ASN A 267 -17.33 15.88 -23.40
N GLN A 268 -16.68 16.16 -22.27
CA GLN A 268 -15.69 15.25 -21.68
C GLN A 268 -16.34 13.93 -21.25
N ALA A 269 -17.54 13.98 -20.64
CA ALA A 269 -18.29 12.77 -20.31
C ALA A 269 -18.65 11.94 -21.55
N ALA A 270 -19.07 12.59 -22.65
CA ALA A 270 -19.37 11.89 -23.91
C ALA A 270 -18.13 11.23 -24.54
N LEU A 271 -16.96 11.84 -24.41
CA LEU A 271 -15.69 11.24 -24.84
C LEU A 271 -15.31 10.06 -23.94
N LEU A 272 -15.49 10.19 -22.62
CA LEU A 272 -15.20 9.13 -21.65
C LEU A 272 -16.02 7.86 -21.90
N ILE A 273 -17.29 7.99 -22.28
CA ILE A 273 -18.17 6.85 -22.61
C ILE A 273 -17.65 6.06 -23.82
N LYS A 274 -16.90 6.69 -24.73
CA LYS A 274 -16.42 6.07 -25.98
C LYS A 274 -15.10 5.30 -25.82
N LEU A 275 -14.40 5.43 -24.68
CA LEU A 275 -13.10 4.77 -24.40
C LEU A 275 -13.24 3.27 -24.08
#